data_AF-A0A815K0C4-F1
#
_entry.id   AF-A0A815K0C4-F1
#
_cell.length_a   1.000
_cell.length_b   1.000
_cell.length_c   1.000
_cell.angle_alpha   90.00
_cell.angle_beta   90.00
_cell.angle_gamma   90.00
#
_symmetry.space_group_name_H-M   'P 1'
#
loop_
_entity.id
_entity.type
_entity.pdbx_description
1 polymer ?
#
loop_
_entity_poly.entity_id
_entity_poly.type
_entity_poly.pdbx_seq_one_letter_code
_entity_poly.pdbx_strand_id
1 'polypeptide(L)'
;MHTFILVNSFVLQFETTCNSSEFMDLENLIGSLHRYAPNYGHLFVRNMGLTTGQQKLLKLYENIEIISSKHRQKGNISLINVKNEFFVNHKKLSNRPNNGKYNYIDSIRKQFRLAIVIPFIQSQFNTLIDQLNIENIYSPCRSPFKSIDLIFYHNEQPLSILDYLIRQLNYEHRCFKNIRIFAANLSEEENAYPIGSTIMWKKLFIDEHLSNISLRYHGYTHFFLMEPDTRPIRSYWLDAIVEQIINSHTRESYISTRWWMTGSVYRGFESIGQNAFHINGNALYHLSLSFVQFIELFLKDCRTESQRVLGYDLGLFLYLFKNIDEGKKFWHKFQFSDFIQNCWHTSCNETNTEFLYENPNTYLIHGNRILQTSLTISTKREWIKFYGIIIFIMPILFLLITIKRMKYFRLKLLYTRNFLLRIFFK
;
A
#
# COMPACT_ATOMS: atom_id res chain seq x y z
N MET A 1 -19.78 -12.91 -41.60
CA MET A 1 -18.40 -13.23 -42.05
C MET A 1 -17.50 -12.04 -41.78
N HIS A 2 -16.67 -12.11 -40.73
CA HIS A 2 -15.60 -11.14 -40.53
C HIS A 2 -14.43 -11.54 -41.43
N THR A 3 -14.21 -10.80 -42.51
CA THR A 3 -13.00 -10.94 -43.34
C THR A 3 -11.82 -10.46 -42.50
N PHE A 4 -11.04 -11.41 -41.96
CA PHE A 4 -9.79 -11.10 -41.26
C PHE A 4 -8.77 -10.63 -42.28
N ILE A 5 -8.35 -9.38 -42.17
CA ILE A 5 -7.23 -8.85 -42.95
C ILE A 5 -5.97 -9.48 -42.36
N LEU A 6 -5.30 -10.35 -43.13
CA LEU A 6 -3.95 -10.84 -42.84
C LEU A 6 -3.00 -9.67 -42.98
N VAL A 7 -2.75 -8.97 -41.87
CA VAL A 7 -1.73 -7.95 -41.82
C VAL A 7 -0.44 -8.61 -41.34
N ASN A 8 0.60 -8.58 -42.17
CA ASN A 8 1.95 -9.00 -41.80
C ASN A 8 2.34 -8.31 -40.47
N SER A 9 3.03 -9.03 -39.58
CA SER A 9 3.55 -8.49 -38.33
C SER A 9 4.28 -7.17 -38.57
N PHE A 10 3.80 -6.07 -37.99
CA PHE A 10 4.49 -4.79 -38.10
C PHE A 10 5.57 -4.67 -37.04
N VAL A 11 6.77 -4.33 -37.47
CA VAL A 11 7.85 -3.84 -36.61
C VAL A 11 7.72 -2.33 -36.57
N LEU A 12 7.18 -1.81 -35.46
CA LEU A 12 7.12 -0.37 -35.22
C LEU A 12 8.26 0.02 -34.31
N GLN A 13 8.97 1.08 -34.70
CA GLN A 13 9.99 1.68 -33.86
C GLN A 13 9.59 3.12 -33.52
N PHE A 14 9.71 3.44 -32.24
CA PHE A 14 9.48 4.77 -31.71
C PHE A 14 10.81 5.41 -31.33
N GLU A 15 10.94 6.71 -31.58
CA GLU A 15 12.01 7.55 -31.06
C GLU A 15 11.39 8.53 -30.07
N THR A 16 11.95 8.60 -28.87
CA THR A 16 11.50 9.49 -27.80
C THR A 16 12.72 10.06 -27.06
N THR A 17 12.66 11.33 -26.69
CA THR A 17 13.58 12.03 -25.78
C THR A 17 13.40 11.60 -24.31
N CYS A 18 12.42 10.73 -24.03
CA CYS A 18 12.15 10.07 -22.75
C CYS A 18 11.78 11.01 -21.58
N ASN A 19 11.37 12.24 -21.86
CA ASN A 19 10.65 13.05 -20.86
C ASN A 19 9.26 12.42 -20.56
N SER A 20 8.67 12.78 -19.43
CA SER A 20 7.38 12.19 -18.99
C SER A 20 6.28 12.39 -20.02
N SER A 21 6.22 13.56 -20.67
CA SER A 21 5.23 13.85 -21.69
C SER A 21 5.29 12.90 -22.87
N GLU A 22 6.48 12.62 -23.37
CA GLU A 22 6.62 11.70 -24.50
C GLU A 22 6.42 10.24 -24.09
N PHE A 23 6.74 9.87 -22.85
CA PHE A 23 6.44 8.55 -22.35
C PHE A 23 4.93 8.30 -22.28
N MET A 24 4.16 9.32 -21.88
CA MET A 24 2.70 9.29 -21.88
C MET A 24 2.12 9.11 -23.29
N ASP A 25 2.67 9.85 -24.26
CA ASP A 25 2.31 9.72 -25.67
C ASP A 25 2.60 8.31 -26.20
N LEU A 26 3.76 7.74 -25.84
CA LEU A 26 4.15 6.37 -26.17
C LEU A 26 3.16 5.34 -25.59
N GLU A 27 2.81 5.44 -24.31
CA GLU A 27 1.83 4.53 -23.68
C GLU A 27 0.47 4.59 -24.35
N ASN A 28 0.02 5.79 -24.75
CA ASN A 28 -1.25 5.96 -25.46
C ASN A 28 -1.21 5.36 -26.86
N LEU A 29 -0.10 5.57 -27.58
CA LEU A 29 0.10 5.00 -28.90
C LEU A 29 0.09 3.47 -28.85
N ILE A 30 0.81 2.87 -27.90
CA ILE A 30 0.80 1.44 -27.64
C ILE A 30 -0.63 0.95 -27.36
N GLY A 31 -1.32 1.57 -26.40
CA GLY A 31 -2.67 1.18 -26.03
C GLY A 31 -3.65 1.27 -27.21
N SER A 32 -3.53 2.32 -28.03
CA SER A 32 -4.35 2.51 -29.22
C SER A 32 -4.11 1.40 -30.25
N LEU A 33 -2.85 1.00 -30.45
CA LEU A 33 -2.52 -0.09 -31.36
C LEU A 33 -3.17 -1.38 -30.89
N HIS A 34 -3.04 -1.72 -29.60
CA HIS A 34 -3.63 -2.97 -29.11
C HIS A 34 -5.15 -2.97 -29.15
N ARG A 35 -5.81 -1.83 -28.93
CA ARG A 35 -7.27 -1.75 -29.07
C ARG A 35 -7.72 -2.12 -30.49
N TYR A 36 -6.97 -1.71 -31.51
CA TYR A 36 -7.38 -1.83 -32.91
C TYR A 36 -6.70 -2.97 -33.68
N ALA A 37 -5.59 -3.50 -33.17
CA ALA A 37 -4.79 -4.55 -33.79
C ALA A 37 -4.11 -5.47 -32.73
N PRO A 38 -4.87 -6.08 -31.81
CA PRO A 38 -4.32 -6.80 -30.65
C PRO A 38 -3.44 -8.00 -31.02
N ASN A 39 -3.69 -8.65 -32.17
CA ASN A 39 -3.05 -9.92 -32.56
C ASN A 39 -1.89 -9.75 -33.55
N TYR A 40 -1.49 -8.53 -33.92
CA TYR A 40 -0.71 -8.30 -35.16
C TYR A 40 0.56 -7.45 -35.02
N GLY A 41 1.04 -7.17 -33.81
CA GLY A 41 2.23 -6.32 -33.62
C GLY A 41 3.13 -6.78 -32.47
N HIS A 42 4.37 -7.12 -32.80
CA HIS A 42 5.48 -7.06 -31.84
C HIS A 42 6.06 -5.64 -31.91
N LEU A 43 6.00 -4.92 -30.81
CA LEU A 43 6.42 -3.53 -30.70
C LEU A 43 7.86 -3.47 -30.21
N PHE A 44 8.74 -2.80 -30.96
CA PHE A 44 10.12 -2.60 -30.56
C PHE A 44 10.32 -1.14 -30.13
N VAL A 45 10.44 -0.91 -28.83
CA VAL A 45 10.71 0.42 -28.28
C VAL A 45 12.21 0.60 -28.16
N ARG A 46 12.78 1.57 -28.90
CA ARG A 46 14.20 1.90 -28.76
C ARG A 46 14.43 2.64 -27.45
N ASN A 47 15.36 2.14 -26.63
CA ASN A 47 15.73 2.81 -25.39
C ASN A 47 16.60 4.04 -25.70
N MET A 48 15.97 5.20 -25.75
CA MET A 48 16.59 6.50 -26.04
C MET A 48 16.72 7.38 -24.78
N GLY A 49 16.89 6.74 -23.61
CA GLY A 49 16.94 7.42 -22.30
C GLY A 49 15.79 7.07 -21.36
N LEU A 50 15.12 5.94 -21.58
CA LEU A 50 14.01 5.51 -20.74
C LEU A 50 14.51 5.27 -19.32
N THR A 51 13.81 5.82 -18.33
CA THR A 51 14.11 5.58 -16.92
C THR A 51 13.90 4.10 -16.57
N THR A 52 14.48 3.65 -15.47
CA THR A 52 14.29 2.25 -15.03
C THR A 52 12.81 1.92 -14.79
N GLY A 53 12.01 2.85 -14.26
CA GLY A 53 10.57 2.63 -14.09
C GLY A 53 9.80 2.66 -15.39
N GLN A 54 10.11 3.56 -16.32
CA GLN A 54 9.51 3.57 -17.66
C GLN A 54 9.75 2.23 -18.38
N GLN A 55 10.97 1.72 -18.34
CA GLN A 55 11.29 0.39 -18.88
C GLN A 55 10.49 -0.72 -18.18
N LYS A 56 10.33 -0.64 -16.86
CA LYS A 56 9.51 -1.61 -16.09
C LYS A 56 8.03 -1.53 -16.49
N LEU A 57 7.47 -0.33 -16.67
CA LEU A 57 6.09 -0.12 -17.09
C LEU A 57 5.84 -0.67 -18.50
N LEU A 58 6.73 -0.37 -19.45
CA LEU A 58 6.63 -0.91 -20.82
C LEU A 58 6.65 -2.44 -20.85
N LYS A 59 7.45 -3.08 -20.00
CA LYS A 59 7.47 -4.55 -19.87
C LYS A 59 6.18 -5.15 -19.32
N LEU A 60 5.26 -4.34 -18.77
CA LEU A 60 3.94 -4.81 -18.34
C LEU A 60 2.94 -4.92 -19.50
N TYR A 61 3.22 -4.29 -20.64
CA TYR A 61 2.39 -4.35 -21.84
C TYR A 61 2.66 -5.64 -22.63
N GLU A 62 1.64 -6.19 -23.28
CA GLU A 62 1.82 -7.35 -24.14
C GLU A 62 2.67 -7.01 -25.37
N ASN A 63 3.47 -7.97 -25.84
CA ASN A 63 4.16 -7.89 -27.13
C ASN A 63 5.12 -6.70 -27.30
N ILE A 64 5.62 -6.12 -26.20
CA ILE A 64 6.64 -5.07 -26.24
C ILE A 64 8.02 -5.65 -25.95
N GLU A 65 8.98 -5.33 -26.81
CA GLU A 65 10.41 -5.54 -26.60
C GLU A 65 11.15 -4.20 -26.58
N ILE A 66 12.01 -4.01 -25.58
CA ILE A 66 12.86 -2.82 -25.49
C ILE A 66 14.21 -3.14 -26.11
N ILE A 67 14.60 -2.42 -27.15
CA ILE A 67 15.86 -2.63 -27.88
C ILE A 67 16.88 -1.52 -27.58
N SER A 68 18.16 -1.88 -27.70
CA SER A 68 19.27 -0.92 -27.54
C SER A 68 19.20 0.21 -28.56
N SER A 69 19.59 1.42 -28.16
CA SER A 69 19.78 2.56 -29.06
C SER A 69 20.76 2.28 -30.20
N LYS A 70 21.73 1.38 -29.98
CA LYS A 70 22.75 1.00 -30.96
C LYS A 70 22.32 -0.12 -31.91
N HIS A 71 21.12 -0.67 -31.75
CA HIS A 71 20.65 -1.77 -32.56
C HIS A 71 20.48 -1.31 -34.03
N ARG A 72 21.42 -1.72 -34.90
CA ARG A 72 21.38 -1.44 -36.34
C ARG A 72 20.30 -2.29 -36.99
N GLN A 73 19.32 -1.65 -37.60
CA GLN A 73 18.18 -2.33 -38.20
C GLN A 73 18.47 -2.80 -39.62
N LYS A 74 17.96 -3.99 -39.94
CA LYS A 74 17.84 -4.50 -41.31
C LYS A 74 16.36 -4.46 -41.69
N GLY A 75 15.95 -3.57 -42.60
CA GLY A 75 14.59 -3.51 -43.16
C GLY A 75 13.97 -2.11 -43.22
N ASN A 76 12.89 -1.98 -44.00
CA ASN A 76 12.09 -0.76 -44.09
C ASN A 76 11.19 -0.63 -42.86
N ILE A 77 11.59 0.17 -41.88
CA ILE A 77 10.83 0.44 -40.66
C ILE A 77 10.21 1.83 -40.77
N SER A 78 8.88 1.92 -40.61
CA SER A 78 8.19 3.19 -40.51
C SER A 78 8.33 3.76 -39.10
N LEU A 79 9.03 4.90 -38.99
CA LEU A 79 9.06 5.69 -37.77
C LEU A 79 7.68 6.31 -37.54
N ILE A 80 7.12 6.08 -36.35
CA ILE A 80 5.85 6.66 -35.95
C ILE A 80 6.10 7.66 -34.84
N ASN A 81 5.56 8.87 -35.01
CA ASN A 81 5.60 9.89 -33.99
C ASN A 81 4.77 9.43 -32.78
N VAL A 82 5.37 9.45 -31.58
CA VAL A 82 4.70 9.05 -30.33
C VAL A 82 3.46 9.88 -30.04
N LYS A 83 3.39 11.13 -30.53
CA LYS A 83 2.23 12.02 -30.40
C LYS A 83 1.00 11.60 -31.22
N ASN A 84 1.10 10.50 -31.95
CA ASN A 84 -0.04 9.95 -32.67
C ASN A 84 -0.78 8.90 -31.84
N GLU A 85 -1.96 8.53 -32.30
CA GLU A 85 -2.71 7.36 -31.89
C GLU A 85 -3.14 6.59 -33.14
N PHE A 86 -3.29 5.27 -33.00
CA PHE A 86 -3.88 4.43 -34.01
C PHE A 86 -5.41 4.48 -33.95
N PHE A 87 -6.03 4.35 -35.12
CA PHE A 87 -7.47 4.20 -35.27
C PHE A 87 -7.79 3.39 -36.52
N VAL A 88 -9.00 2.84 -36.60
CA VAL A 88 -9.48 2.11 -37.78
C VAL A 88 -10.35 3.03 -38.62
N ASN A 89 -9.97 3.24 -39.87
CA ASN A 89 -10.77 3.95 -40.86
C ASN A 89 -11.04 3.04 -42.05
N HIS A 90 -12.31 2.75 -42.36
CA HIS A 90 -12.70 1.84 -43.45
C HIS A 90 -11.94 0.49 -43.42
N LYS A 91 -11.83 -0.14 -42.24
CA LYS A 91 -11.07 -1.39 -42.00
C LYS A 91 -9.56 -1.29 -42.21
N LYS A 92 -9.01 -0.11 -42.48
CA LYS A 92 -7.57 0.14 -42.55
C LYS A 92 -7.08 0.75 -41.24
N LEU A 93 -5.99 0.19 -40.69
CA LEU A 93 -5.29 0.78 -39.57
C LEU A 93 -4.54 2.03 -40.06
N SER A 94 -4.85 3.17 -39.45
CA SER A 94 -4.23 4.47 -39.74
C SER A 94 -3.76 5.09 -38.43
N ASN A 95 -2.90 6.11 -38.50
CA ASN A 95 -2.54 6.92 -37.35
C ASN A 95 -2.94 8.39 -37.56
N ARG A 96 -3.20 9.09 -36.45
CA ARG A 96 -3.53 10.52 -36.41
C ARG A 96 -2.93 11.15 -35.16
N PRO A 97 -2.72 12.47 -35.09
CA PRO A 97 -2.34 13.13 -33.85
C PRO A 97 -3.32 12.83 -32.72
N ASN A 98 -2.81 12.54 -31.52
CA ASN A 98 -3.63 12.27 -30.34
C ASN A 98 -4.26 13.56 -29.75
N ASN A 99 -3.68 14.72 -30.06
CA ASN A 99 -4.10 16.05 -29.57
C ASN A 99 -4.25 16.10 -28.04
N GLY A 100 -3.36 15.43 -27.30
CA GLY A 100 -3.41 15.35 -25.84
C GLY A 100 -4.55 14.47 -25.30
N LYS A 101 -5.17 13.63 -26.14
CA LYS A 101 -6.16 12.65 -25.71
C LYS A 101 -5.48 11.33 -25.37
N TYR A 102 -5.63 10.90 -24.12
CA TYR A 102 -4.95 9.72 -23.57
C TYR A 102 -5.92 8.56 -23.29
N ASN A 103 -6.74 8.24 -24.29
CA ASN A 103 -7.87 7.32 -24.14
C ASN A 103 -7.49 5.84 -23.97
N TYR A 104 -6.25 5.47 -24.26
CA TYR A 104 -5.86 4.07 -24.37
C TYR A 104 -4.77 3.63 -23.39
N ILE A 105 -4.32 4.53 -22.51
CA ILE A 105 -3.30 4.22 -21.53
C ILE A 105 -3.80 3.15 -20.55
N ASP A 106 -2.88 2.31 -20.09
CA ASP A 106 -3.10 1.18 -19.17
C ASP A 106 -4.02 0.05 -19.67
N SER A 107 -4.65 0.19 -20.84
CA SER A 107 -5.71 -0.70 -21.33
C SER A 107 -5.31 -2.17 -21.50
N ILE A 108 -4.01 -2.48 -21.56
CA ILE A 108 -3.48 -3.80 -21.92
C ILE A 108 -2.28 -4.25 -21.07
N ARG A 109 -2.12 -3.68 -19.88
CA ARG A 109 -1.08 -4.16 -18.96
C ARG A 109 -1.51 -5.52 -18.41
N LYS A 110 -0.66 -6.55 -18.47
CA LYS A 110 -0.96 -7.89 -17.92
C LYS A 110 -0.77 -8.00 -16.42
N GLN A 111 0.03 -7.11 -15.85
CA GLN A 111 0.49 -7.23 -14.47
C GLN A 111 0.37 -5.90 -13.76
N PHE A 112 0.01 -5.96 -12.48
CA PHE A 112 0.11 -4.82 -11.59
C PHE A 112 1.46 -4.84 -10.87
N ARG A 113 1.92 -3.66 -10.49
CA ARG A 113 2.95 -3.44 -9.47
C ARG A 113 2.41 -2.48 -8.43
N LEU A 114 2.43 -2.91 -7.17
CA LEU A 114 1.85 -2.19 -6.04
C LEU A 114 2.95 -1.72 -5.10
N ALA A 115 2.84 -0.49 -4.63
CA ALA A 115 3.60 0.00 -3.47
C ALA A 115 2.66 0.09 -2.26
N ILE A 116 3.05 -0.47 -1.12
CA ILE A 116 2.48 -0.08 0.17
C ILE A 116 3.33 1.07 0.68
N VAL A 117 2.76 2.26 0.76
CA VAL A 117 3.49 3.48 1.14
C VAL A 117 3.05 3.88 2.54
N ILE A 118 3.99 3.88 3.48
CA ILE A 118 3.75 4.33 4.84
C ILE A 118 4.40 5.71 5.01
N PRO A 119 3.62 6.80 4.85
CA PRO A 119 4.11 8.13 5.16
C PRO A 119 4.23 8.32 6.67
N PHE A 120 5.30 8.92 7.17
CA PHE A 120 5.39 9.29 8.58
C PHE A 120 6.33 10.49 8.79
N ILE A 121 6.08 11.23 9.86
CA ILE A 121 7.06 12.18 10.41
C ILE A 121 7.86 11.52 11.53
N GLN A 122 9.04 12.06 11.86
CA GLN A 122 9.93 11.49 12.87
C GLN A 122 9.24 11.20 14.21
N SER A 123 8.32 12.07 14.66
CA SER A 123 7.59 11.88 15.92
C SER A 123 6.59 10.71 15.90
N GLN A 124 6.18 10.24 14.73
CA GLN A 124 5.28 9.09 14.56
C GLN A 124 6.03 7.75 14.47
N PHE A 125 7.36 7.76 14.53
CA PHE A 125 8.15 6.54 14.35
C PHE A 125 7.81 5.43 15.35
N ASN A 126 7.57 5.77 16.63
CA ASN A 126 7.16 4.76 17.62
C ASN A 126 5.78 4.18 17.29
N THR A 127 4.82 4.99 16.89
CA THR A 127 3.50 4.53 16.44
C THR A 127 3.62 3.58 15.25
N LEU A 128 4.51 3.90 14.30
CA LEU A 128 4.83 3.02 13.18
C LEU A 128 5.36 1.68 13.70
N ILE A 129 6.37 1.67 14.57
CA ILE A 129 6.92 0.41 15.13
C ILE A 129 5.84 -0.42 15.82
N ASP A 130 4.98 0.22 16.62
CA ASP A 130 3.87 -0.47 17.29
C ASP A 130 2.89 -1.08 16.30
N GLN A 131 2.58 -0.35 15.23
CA GLN A 131 1.69 -0.78 14.16
C GLN A 131 2.27 -1.95 13.36
N LEU A 132 3.55 -1.92 13.02
CA LEU A 132 4.26 -3.02 12.36
C LEU A 132 4.35 -4.26 13.25
N ASN A 133 4.46 -4.09 14.57
CA ASN A 133 4.46 -5.21 15.52
C ASN A 133 3.11 -5.94 15.61
N ILE A 134 2.00 -5.30 15.22
CA ILE A 134 0.67 -5.94 15.13
C ILE A 134 0.67 -7.07 14.11
N GLU A 135 1.58 -7.09 13.13
CA GLU A 135 1.68 -8.18 12.17
C GLU A 135 2.05 -9.54 12.78
N ASN A 136 2.63 -9.55 13.98
CA ASN A 136 2.81 -10.80 14.73
C ASN A 136 1.48 -11.46 15.08
N ILE A 137 0.38 -10.70 15.03
CA ILE A 137 -0.99 -11.16 15.25
C ILE A 137 -1.71 -11.35 13.91
N TYR A 138 -1.58 -10.38 12.98
CA TYR A 138 -2.25 -10.40 11.69
C TYR A 138 -1.23 -10.49 10.54
N SER A 139 -1.05 -11.70 10.00
CA SER A 139 -0.12 -11.91 8.89
C SER A 139 -0.56 -11.12 7.66
N PRO A 140 0.31 -10.33 7.00
CA PRO A 140 -0.10 -9.52 5.85
C PRO A 140 -0.61 -10.31 4.66
N CYS A 141 -0.04 -11.48 4.37
CA CYS A 141 -0.38 -12.26 3.19
C CYS A 141 -0.30 -13.76 3.40
N ARG A 142 -1.00 -14.52 2.54
CA ARG A 142 -0.92 -15.99 2.50
C ARG A 142 0.38 -16.49 1.86
N SER A 143 0.91 -15.73 0.90
CA SER A 143 2.07 -16.11 0.08
C SER A 143 2.87 -14.87 -0.31
N PRO A 144 4.21 -14.92 -0.37
CA PRO A 144 5.04 -13.78 -0.78
C PRO A 144 4.66 -13.24 -2.16
N PHE A 145 4.54 -11.92 -2.30
CA PHE A 145 4.29 -11.28 -3.58
C PHE A 145 5.56 -10.82 -4.27
N LYS A 146 5.66 -11.10 -5.58
CA LYS A 146 6.78 -10.64 -6.44
C LYS A 146 6.55 -9.25 -7.05
N SER A 147 5.36 -8.69 -6.90
CA SER A 147 4.93 -7.43 -7.52
C SER A 147 4.65 -6.31 -6.52
N ILE A 148 4.85 -6.56 -5.22
CA ILE A 148 4.55 -5.61 -4.15
C ILE A 148 5.83 -5.22 -3.41
N ASP A 149 6.09 -3.93 -3.31
CA ASP A 149 7.17 -3.37 -2.49
C ASP A 149 6.55 -2.60 -1.30
N LEU A 150 7.24 -2.61 -0.15
CA LEU A 150 6.93 -1.76 1.00
C LEU A 150 7.83 -0.52 0.96
N ILE A 151 7.25 0.66 1.10
CA ILE A 151 7.95 1.94 1.05
C ILE A 151 7.68 2.71 2.33
N PHE A 152 8.73 2.92 3.12
CA PHE A 152 8.73 3.87 4.22
C PHE A 152 9.03 5.26 3.66
N TYR A 153 8.11 6.20 3.81
CA TYR A 153 8.21 7.52 3.19
C TYR A 153 8.21 8.59 4.27
N HIS A 154 9.36 9.21 4.52
CA HIS A 154 9.50 10.17 5.61
C HIS A 154 9.71 11.60 5.11
N ASN A 155 9.38 12.57 5.96
CA ASN A 155 9.38 14.00 5.66
C ASN A 155 10.79 14.59 5.45
N GLU A 156 11.77 14.16 6.25
CA GLU A 156 13.14 14.72 6.29
C GLU A 156 14.14 13.99 5.37
N GLN A 157 15.42 14.37 5.40
CA GLN A 157 16.51 13.62 4.73
C GLN A 157 16.76 12.28 5.43
N PRO A 158 17.14 11.20 4.71
CA PRO A 158 17.32 9.90 5.34
C PRO A 158 18.42 9.95 6.39
N LEU A 159 18.05 9.81 7.65
CA LEU A 159 19.01 9.59 8.71
C LEU A 159 19.47 8.13 8.64
N SER A 160 20.78 7.89 8.67
CA SER A 160 21.36 6.53 8.65
C SER A 160 20.79 5.64 9.75
N ILE A 161 20.41 6.23 10.90
CA ILE A 161 19.78 5.51 12.00
C ILE A 161 18.37 5.02 11.67
N LEU A 162 17.58 5.81 10.92
CA LEU A 162 16.23 5.44 10.53
C LEU A 162 16.25 4.29 9.54
N ASP A 163 17.15 4.36 8.54
CA ASP A 163 17.39 3.24 7.62
C ASP A 163 17.85 1.99 8.35
N TYR A 164 18.78 2.13 9.31
CA TYR A 164 19.20 1.01 10.16
C TYR A 164 18.02 0.40 10.91
N LEU A 165 17.21 1.20 11.62
CA LEU A 165 16.07 0.70 12.40
C LEU A 165 15.01 0.03 11.52
N ILE A 166 14.71 0.59 10.35
CA ILE A 166 13.78 -0.01 9.40
C ILE A 166 14.31 -1.33 8.86
N ARG A 167 15.62 -1.44 8.57
CA ARG A 167 16.23 -2.70 8.14
C ARG A 167 16.27 -3.77 9.23
N GLN A 168 16.24 -3.38 10.51
CA GLN A 168 16.09 -4.34 11.62
C GLN A 168 14.67 -4.90 11.71
N LEU A 169 13.68 -4.31 11.04
CA LEU A 169 12.36 -4.88 10.97
C LEU A 169 12.45 -6.18 10.16
N ASN A 170 12.07 -7.30 10.77
CA ASN A 170 12.04 -8.62 10.15
C ASN A 170 10.86 -8.77 9.16
N TYR A 171 10.69 -7.76 8.30
CA TYR A 171 9.70 -7.67 7.23
C TYR A 171 10.20 -8.29 5.93
N GLU A 172 11.52 -8.41 5.76
CA GLU A 172 12.16 -8.50 4.45
C GLU A 172 11.77 -9.72 3.60
N HIS A 173 11.07 -10.74 4.13
CA HIS A 173 10.90 -12.00 3.39
C HIS A 173 9.52 -12.68 3.44
N ARG A 174 8.47 -12.04 3.98
CA ARG A 174 7.15 -12.72 4.10
C ARG A 174 6.16 -12.37 3.00
N CYS A 175 6.02 -11.09 2.67
CA CYS A 175 4.96 -10.63 1.78
C CYS A 175 5.39 -9.64 0.71
N PHE A 176 6.49 -8.93 0.93
CA PHE A 176 6.99 -7.89 0.05
C PHE A 176 8.24 -8.36 -0.67
N LYS A 177 8.40 -7.93 -1.92
CA LYS A 177 9.60 -8.21 -2.71
C LYS A 177 10.79 -7.36 -2.26
N ASN A 178 10.55 -6.08 -1.99
CA ASN A 178 11.57 -5.15 -1.52
C ASN A 178 10.99 -4.25 -0.42
N ILE A 179 11.87 -3.81 0.48
CA ILE A 179 11.64 -2.66 1.35
C ILE A 179 12.45 -1.49 0.80
N ARG A 180 11.82 -0.32 0.73
CA ARG A 180 12.43 0.93 0.26
C ARG A 180 12.21 2.03 1.27
N ILE A 181 13.10 3.02 1.27
CA ILE A 181 12.97 4.23 2.06
C ILE A 181 13.06 5.42 1.12
N PHE A 182 12.03 6.26 1.14
CA PHE A 182 12.00 7.53 0.42
C PHE A 182 11.99 8.68 1.43
N ALA A 183 12.62 9.78 1.02
CA ALA A 183 12.69 11.02 1.77
C ALA A 183 12.03 12.13 0.96
N ALA A 184 11.06 12.81 1.53
CA ALA A 184 10.37 13.92 0.89
C ALA A 184 11.23 15.18 0.85
N ASN A 185 12.16 15.34 1.80
CA ASN A 185 13.01 16.51 1.97
C ASN A 185 12.19 17.80 2.04
N LEU A 186 11.20 17.82 2.93
CA LEU A 186 10.40 19.01 3.19
C LEU A 186 11.25 20.07 3.89
N SER A 187 11.04 21.35 3.55
CA SER A 187 11.53 22.46 4.37
C SER A 187 10.77 22.53 5.70
N GLU A 188 11.27 23.30 6.67
CA GLU A 188 10.56 23.53 7.94
C GLU A 188 9.16 24.11 7.73
N GLU A 189 9.00 25.04 6.79
CA GLU A 189 7.72 25.65 6.42
C GLU A 189 6.75 24.65 5.79
N GLU A 190 7.28 23.73 4.97
CA GLU A 190 6.50 22.67 4.33
C GLU A 190 6.10 21.58 5.33
N ASN A 191 6.87 21.38 6.40
CA ASN A 191 6.71 20.29 7.37
C ASN A 191 5.62 20.54 8.43
N ALA A 192 4.66 21.42 8.14
CA ALA A 192 3.49 21.66 8.99
C ALA A 192 2.30 20.82 8.51
N TYR A 193 1.52 20.26 9.43
CA TYR A 193 0.26 19.60 9.05
C TYR A 193 -0.84 20.63 8.76
N PRO A 194 -1.67 20.47 7.69
CA PRO A 194 -1.70 19.38 6.71
C PRO A 194 -0.90 19.66 5.42
N ILE A 195 -0.10 20.72 5.39
CA ILE A 195 0.69 21.12 4.22
C ILE A 195 1.70 20.02 3.85
N GLY A 196 2.45 19.52 4.82
CA GLY A 196 3.50 18.52 4.60
C GLY A 196 2.96 17.21 4.07
N SER A 197 1.85 16.71 4.63
CA SER A 197 1.20 15.48 4.12
C SER A 197 0.72 15.66 2.68
N THR A 198 0.17 16.83 2.35
CA THR A 198 -0.25 17.17 0.98
C THR A 198 0.92 17.25 0.00
N ILE A 199 2.04 17.87 0.40
CA ILE A 199 3.25 17.95 -0.44
C ILE A 199 3.87 16.58 -0.64
N MET A 200 3.96 15.78 0.42
CA MET A 200 4.44 14.40 0.36
C MET A 200 3.60 13.58 -0.60
N TRP A 201 2.27 13.62 -0.45
CA TRP A 201 1.33 12.93 -1.32
C TRP A 201 1.48 13.37 -2.78
N LYS A 202 1.56 14.68 -3.04
CA LYS A 202 1.79 15.23 -4.40
C LYS A 202 3.05 14.68 -5.06
N LYS A 203 4.17 14.61 -4.32
CA LYS A 203 5.47 14.11 -4.83
C LYS A 203 5.40 12.64 -5.29
N LEU A 204 4.47 11.84 -4.77
CA LEU A 204 4.24 10.46 -5.24
C LEU A 204 3.69 10.38 -6.68
N PHE A 205 3.06 11.45 -7.18
CA PHE A 205 2.43 11.49 -8.51
C PHE A 205 3.27 12.21 -9.57
N ILE A 206 3.56 13.50 -9.35
CA ILE A 206 3.86 14.44 -10.45
C ILE A 206 5.36 14.73 -10.61
N ASP A 207 6.19 14.32 -9.66
CA ASP A 207 7.60 14.68 -9.66
C ASP A 207 8.47 13.59 -10.31
N GLU A 208 8.33 13.38 -11.62
CA GLU A 208 9.14 12.37 -12.33
C GLU A 208 10.57 12.83 -12.67
N HIS A 209 10.86 14.15 -12.62
CA HIS A 209 12.16 14.71 -13.04
C HIS A 209 12.96 15.41 -11.94
N LEU A 210 12.34 15.91 -10.87
CA LEU A 210 13.04 16.69 -9.84
C LEU A 210 13.24 15.90 -8.54
N SER A 211 12.35 14.98 -8.21
CA SER A 211 12.55 14.05 -7.10
C SER A 211 12.40 12.61 -7.58
N ASN A 212 13.35 11.74 -7.25
CA ASN A 212 13.27 10.30 -7.53
C ASN A 212 12.20 9.60 -6.64
N ILE A 213 11.07 10.26 -6.38
CA ILE A 213 10.01 9.86 -5.45
C ILE A 213 8.77 9.39 -6.20
N SER A 214 8.47 9.96 -7.38
CA SER A 214 7.29 9.57 -8.15
C SER A 214 7.20 8.05 -8.31
N LEU A 215 6.06 7.48 -7.96
CA LEU A 215 5.90 6.03 -7.96
C LEU A 215 5.86 5.47 -9.40
N ARG A 216 5.37 6.26 -10.35
CA ARG A 216 5.44 5.91 -11.77
C ARG A 216 6.88 5.91 -12.28
N TYR A 217 7.74 6.81 -11.80
CA TYR A 217 9.18 6.78 -12.08
C TYR A 217 9.87 5.47 -11.63
N HIS A 218 9.31 4.78 -10.62
CA HIS A 218 9.76 3.44 -10.17
C HIS A 218 9.01 2.27 -10.81
N GLY A 219 8.06 2.59 -11.68
CA GLY A 219 7.23 1.67 -12.44
C GLY A 219 6.15 0.98 -11.63
N TYR A 220 5.61 1.66 -10.62
CA TYR A 220 4.39 1.21 -9.95
C TYR A 220 3.16 1.60 -10.76
N THR A 221 2.16 0.73 -10.71
CA THR A 221 0.83 0.94 -11.32
C THR A 221 -0.20 1.36 -10.28
N HIS A 222 0.02 0.96 -9.02
CA HIS A 222 -0.87 1.24 -7.91
C HIS A 222 -0.04 1.55 -6.67
N PHE A 223 -0.63 2.26 -5.72
CA PHE A 223 -0.12 2.31 -4.38
C PHE A 223 -1.24 2.37 -3.36
N PHE A 224 -1.04 1.76 -2.21
CA PHE A 224 -1.89 1.97 -1.04
C PHE A 224 -1.15 2.89 -0.09
N LEU A 225 -1.74 4.03 0.23
CA LEU A 225 -1.21 4.90 1.27
C LEU A 225 -1.73 4.41 2.62
N MET A 226 -0.82 4.09 3.53
CA MET A 226 -1.13 3.56 4.85
C MET A 226 -0.44 4.43 5.90
N GLU A 227 -1.16 5.41 6.43
CA GLU A 227 -0.70 6.27 7.52
C GLU A 227 -0.39 5.43 8.78
N PRO A 228 0.47 5.92 9.69
CA PRO A 228 0.97 5.12 10.82
C PRO A 228 -0.11 4.69 11.82
N ASP A 229 -1.26 5.34 11.83
CA ASP A 229 -2.43 5.00 12.65
C ASP A 229 -3.47 4.15 11.90
N THR A 230 -3.14 3.66 10.71
CA THR A 230 -3.88 2.59 10.03
C THR A 230 -3.31 1.24 10.43
N ARG A 231 -4.16 0.30 10.85
CA ARG A 231 -3.71 -1.01 11.31
C ARG A 231 -4.58 -2.16 10.80
N PRO A 232 -4.00 -3.36 10.70
CA PRO A 232 -4.77 -4.56 10.40
C PRO A 232 -5.61 -5.00 11.59
N ILE A 233 -6.81 -5.50 11.28
CA ILE A 233 -7.71 -6.18 12.21
C ILE A 233 -8.00 -7.61 11.78
N ARG A 234 -7.43 -8.04 10.64
CA ARG A 234 -7.50 -9.41 10.11
C ARG A 234 -6.19 -9.77 9.43
N SER A 235 -5.87 -11.07 9.46
CA SER A 235 -4.82 -11.61 8.60
C SER A 235 -5.20 -11.48 7.14
N TYR A 236 -4.21 -11.53 6.26
CA TYR A 236 -4.32 -11.47 4.81
C TYR A 236 -4.85 -10.13 4.29
N TRP A 237 -4.61 -9.04 5.02
CA TRP A 237 -5.02 -7.70 4.62
C TRP A 237 -4.37 -7.25 3.29
N LEU A 238 -3.15 -7.70 3.00
CA LEU A 238 -2.49 -7.40 1.72
C LEU A 238 -3.13 -8.18 0.57
N ASP A 239 -3.56 -9.42 0.80
CA ASP A 239 -4.36 -10.16 -0.18
C ASP A 239 -5.67 -9.42 -0.48
N ALA A 240 -6.35 -8.88 0.55
CA ALA A 240 -7.58 -8.11 0.38
C ALA A 240 -7.38 -6.82 -0.44
N ILE A 241 -6.25 -6.12 -0.26
CA ILE A 241 -5.86 -4.98 -1.13
C ILE A 241 -5.67 -5.44 -2.57
N VAL A 242 -4.96 -6.56 -2.79
CA VAL A 242 -4.73 -7.11 -4.13
C VAL A 242 -6.05 -7.52 -4.79
N GLU A 243 -7.00 -8.05 -4.04
CA GLU A 243 -8.34 -8.39 -4.52
C GLU A 243 -9.08 -7.15 -5.06
N GLN A 244 -8.89 -5.96 -4.48
CA GLN A 244 -9.44 -4.70 -5.02
C GLN A 244 -8.85 -4.34 -6.39
N ILE A 245 -7.59 -4.71 -6.65
CA ILE A 245 -6.89 -4.42 -7.92
C ILE A 245 -7.33 -5.40 -9.00
N ILE A 246 -7.32 -6.71 -8.71
CA ILE A 246 -7.59 -7.74 -9.71
C ILE A 246 -9.09 -7.94 -9.96
N ASN A 247 -9.96 -7.48 -9.06
CA ASN A 247 -11.42 -7.54 -9.19
C ASN A 247 -11.91 -8.92 -9.69
N SER A 248 -11.63 -9.97 -8.91
CA SER A 248 -11.94 -11.37 -9.21
C SER A 248 -11.22 -12.01 -10.42
N HIS A 249 -10.30 -11.31 -11.08
CA HIS A 249 -9.43 -11.91 -12.08
C HIS A 249 -8.24 -12.64 -11.42
N THR A 250 -7.52 -13.45 -12.20
CA THR A 250 -6.31 -14.09 -11.70
C THR A 250 -5.21 -13.07 -11.43
N ARG A 251 -4.29 -13.38 -10.51
CA ARG A 251 -3.09 -12.56 -10.25
C ARG A 251 -2.20 -12.34 -11.49
N GLU A 252 -2.35 -13.20 -12.49
CA GLU A 252 -1.57 -13.21 -13.73
C GLU A 252 -2.23 -12.39 -14.86
N SER A 253 -3.49 -11.98 -14.68
CA SER A 253 -4.28 -11.25 -15.66
C SER A 253 -4.85 -9.96 -15.04
N TYR A 254 -4.07 -8.89 -15.09
CA TYR A 254 -4.55 -7.53 -14.78
C TYR A 254 -5.35 -6.99 -15.98
N ILE A 255 -6.54 -6.46 -15.73
CA ILE A 255 -7.25 -5.60 -16.68
C ILE A 255 -7.39 -4.26 -15.98
N SER A 256 -6.99 -3.18 -16.66
CA SER A 256 -7.00 -1.82 -16.13
C SER A 256 -8.22 -1.54 -15.25
N THR A 257 -7.99 -1.07 -14.02
CA THR A 257 -9.09 -0.74 -13.11
C THR A 257 -9.86 0.48 -13.62
N ARG A 258 -11.17 0.50 -13.36
CA ARG A 258 -12.04 1.62 -13.78
C ARG A 258 -11.99 2.81 -12.83
N TRP A 259 -11.40 2.64 -11.65
CA TRP A 259 -11.30 3.63 -10.58
C TRP A 259 -9.92 4.28 -10.54
N TRP A 260 -9.84 5.42 -9.86
CA TRP A 260 -8.61 6.16 -9.57
C TRP A 260 -8.22 6.06 -8.10
N MET A 261 -9.21 6.12 -7.22
CA MET A 261 -9.04 6.03 -5.77
C MET A 261 -10.13 5.14 -5.21
N THR A 262 -9.76 4.20 -4.34
CA THR A 262 -10.71 3.40 -3.57
C THR A 262 -10.31 3.29 -2.11
N GLY A 263 -11.28 3.48 -1.23
CA GLY A 263 -11.07 3.51 0.22
C GLY A 263 -12.39 3.76 0.94
N SER A 264 -12.32 4.15 2.21
CA SER A 264 -13.51 4.38 3.03
C SER A 264 -13.84 5.83 3.24
N VAL A 265 -15.14 6.10 3.28
CA VAL A 265 -15.72 7.31 3.88
C VAL A 265 -15.68 7.23 5.41
N TYR A 266 -15.92 8.37 6.08
CA TYR A 266 -16.02 8.39 7.54
C TYR A 266 -17.22 7.57 8.02
N ARG A 267 -17.00 6.68 9.00
CA ARG A 267 -18.02 5.85 9.65
C ARG A 267 -18.04 5.97 11.17
N GLY A 268 -17.42 7.00 11.69
CA GLY A 268 -17.48 7.27 13.12
C GLY A 268 -18.84 7.84 13.55
N PHE A 269 -19.02 7.99 14.87
CA PHE A 269 -20.30 8.38 15.46
C PHE A 269 -20.57 9.89 15.45
N GLU A 270 -19.56 10.73 15.25
CA GLU A 270 -19.76 12.19 15.28
C GLU A 270 -20.23 12.71 13.92
N SER A 271 -21.19 13.63 13.93
CA SER A 271 -21.62 14.28 12.69
C SER A 271 -20.56 15.26 12.20
N ILE A 272 -19.91 14.95 11.08
CA ILE A 272 -18.96 15.83 10.40
C ILE A 272 -19.56 16.47 9.12
N GLY A 273 -20.89 16.43 8.98
CA GLY A 273 -21.63 17.01 7.86
C GLY A 273 -21.28 16.38 6.51
N GLN A 274 -21.31 17.18 5.44
CA GLN A 274 -21.03 16.71 4.07
C GLN A 274 -19.59 16.21 3.88
N ASN A 275 -18.68 16.61 4.76
CA ASN A 275 -17.32 16.09 4.74
C ASN A 275 -17.32 14.59 5.03
N ALA A 276 -18.36 13.98 5.59
CA ALA A 276 -18.42 12.53 5.78
C ALA A 276 -18.24 11.74 4.48
N PHE A 277 -18.55 12.33 3.32
CA PHE A 277 -18.53 11.63 2.03
C PHE A 277 -17.19 11.64 1.30
N HIS A 278 -16.14 12.30 1.82
CA HIS A 278 -14.81 12.19 1.22
C HIS A 278 -14.20 10.80 1.51
N ILE A 279 -13.48 10.26 0.54
CA ILE A 279 -12.64 9.08 0.77
C ILE A 279 -11.40 9.56 1.51
N ASN A 280 -11.09 8.93 2.65
CA ASN A 280 -9.90 9.25 3.43
C ASN A 280 -8.60 8.93 2.66
N GLY A 281 -7.53 9.62 3.03
CA GLY A 281 -6.18 9.43 2.50
C GLY A 281 -5.62 8.01 2.60
N ASN A 282 -6.08 7.21 3.57
CA ASN A 282 -5.76 5.78 3.67
C ASN A 282 -6.52 4.97 2.62
N ALA A 283 -6.07 5.09 1.37
CA ALA A 283 -6.74 4.58 0.20
C ALA A 283 -5.77 3.90 -0.76
N LEU A 284 -6.35 3.10 -1.64
CA LEU A 284 -5.69 2.48 -2.76
C LEU A 284 -5.87 3.38 -3.99
N TYR A 285 -4.76 3.72 -4.63
CA TYR A 285 -4.69 4.62 -5.77
C TYR A 285 -4.21 3.86 -7.01
N HIS A 286 -4.88 4.09 -8.13
CA HIS A 286 -4.44 3.64 -9.45
C HIS A 286 -3.68 4.78 -10.11
N LEU A 287 -2.38 4.59 -10.30
CA LEU A 287 -1.48 5.55 -10.95
C LEU A 287 -1.70 5.60 -12.47
N SER A 288 -2.95 5.58 -12.90
CA SER A 288 -3.30 5.76 -14.31
C SER A 288 -2.90 7.15 -14.76
N LEU A 289 -2.58 7.30 -16.04
CA LEU A 289 -2.24 8.63 -16.52
C LEU A 289 -3.41 9.61 -16.37
N SER A 290 -4.62 9.15 -16.69
CA SER A 290 -5.82 9.98 -16.56
C SER A 290 -5.99 10.53 -15.14
N PHE A 291 -5.58 9.77 -14.13
CA PHE A 291 -5.60 10.24 -12.76
C PHE A 291 -4.49 11.26 -12.48
N VAL A 292 -3.25 11.00 -12.91
CA VAL A 292 -2.15 11.96 -12.75
C VAL A 292 -2.50 13.32 -13.36
N GLN A 293 -3.09 13.34 -14.56
CA GLN A 293 -3.55 14.57 -15.21
C GLN A 293 -4.65 15.28 -14.42
N PHE A 294 -5.60 14.50 -13.89
CA PHE A 294 -6.61 15.04 -13.01
C PHE A 294 -5.98 15.65 -11.73
N ILE A 295 -4.96 15.02 -11.14
CA ILE A 295 -4.23 15.59 -10.00
C ILE A 295 -3.53 16.90 -10.40
N GLU A 296 -2.93 16.98 -11.59
CA GLU A 296 -2.33 18.24 -12.06
C GLU A 296 -3.37 19.36 -12.22
N LEU A 297 -4.57 19.04 -12.71
CA LEU A 297 -5.68 19.99 -12.81
C LEU A 297 -6.15 20.44 -11.43
N PHE A 298 -6.38 19.48 -10.53
CA PHE A 298 -6.72 19.74 -9.13
C PHE A 298 -5.69 20.66 -8.45
N LEU A 299 -4.40 20.36 -8.56
CA LEU A 299 -3.34 21.15 -7.94
C LEU A 299 -3.16 22.55 -8.56
N LYS A 300 -3.58 22.75 -9.81
CA LYS A 300 -3.62 24.10 -10.41
C LYS A 300 -4.73 24.94 -9.78
N ASP A 301 -5.87 24.34 -9.45
CA ASP A 301 -6.98 25.01 -8.75
C ASP A 301 -6.64 25.29 -7.27
N CYS A 302 -5.95 24.36 -6.61
CA CYS A 302 -5.56 24.45 -5.20
C CYS A 302 -4.39 25.41 -4.88
N ARG A 303 -4.04 26.32 -5.79
CA ARG A 303 -2.98 27.30 -5.55
C ARG A 303 -3.35 28.39 -4.55
N THR A 304 -4.63 28.53 -4.21
CA THR A 304 -5.11 29.51 -3.24
C THR A 304 -4.79 29.11 -1.80
N GLU A 305 -4.41 30.09 -0.97
CA GLU A 305 -3.94 29.88 0.40
C GLU A 305 -4.98 29.22 1.31
N SER A 306 -6.27 29.52 1.08
CA SER A 306 -7.39 28.93 1.84
C SER A 306 -7.56 27.42 1.64
N GLN A 307 -7.05 26.85 0.53
CA GLN A 307 -7.15 25.41 0.25
C GLN A 307 -5.91 24.63 0.72
N ARG A 308 -4.79 25.30 1.00
CA ARG A 308 -3.59 24.67 1.56
C ARG A 308 -3.78 24.16 3.00
N VAL A 309 -4.81 24.66 3.68
CA VAL A 309 -5.14 24.31 5.07
C VAL A 309 -5.95 23.01 5.18
N LEU A 310 -6.36 22.43 4.05
CA LEU A 310 -7.12 21.17 4.02
C LEU A 310 -6.21 19.99 3.71
N GLY A 311 -6.54 18.81 4.26
CA GLY A 311 -5.96 17.55 3.80
C GLY A 311 -6.25 17.34 2.32
N TYR A 312 -5.30 16.74 1.58
CA TYR A 312 -5.42 16.54 0.13
C TYR A 312 -6.66 15.71 -0.27
N ASP A 313 -7.05 14.75 0.57
CA ASP A 313 -8.20 13.87 0.38
C ASP A 313 -9.53 14.62 0.47
N LEU A 314 -9.69 15.46 1.49
CA LEU A 314 -10.82 16.40 1.60
C LEU A 314 -10.78 17.45 0.47
N GLY A 315 -9.59 17.94 0.12
CA GLY A 315 -9.39 18.88 -0.99
C GLY A 315 -9.91 18.32 -2.31
N LEU A 316 -9.59 17.06 -2.64
CA LEU A 316 -10.09 16.36 -3.83
C LEU A 316 -11.62 16.29 -3.86
N PHE A 317 -12.24 15.91 -2.75
CA PHE A 317 -13.70 15.86 -2.64
C PHE A 317 -14.33 17.24 -2.87
N LEU A 318 -13.83 18.27 -2.19
CA LEU A 318 -14.36 19.63 -2.32
C LEU A 318 -14.14 20.20 -3.72
N TYR A 319 -13.04 19.87 -4.38
CA TYR A 319 -12.79 20.25 -5.77
C TYR A 319 -13.88 19.70 -6.68
N LEU A 320 -14.16 18.40 -6.62
CA LEU A 320 -15.21 17.78 -7.43
C LEU A 320 -16.60 18.28 -7.07
N PHE A 321 -16.86 18.53 -5.78
CA PHE A 321 -18.14 19.02 -5.29
C PHE A 321 -18.43 20.43 -5.77
N LYS A 322 -17.43 21.33 -5.75
CA LYS A 322 -17.55 22.71 -6.24
C LYS A 322 -17.59 22.78 -7.77
N ASN A 323 -16.85 21.91 -8.45
CA ASN A 323 -16.79 21.85 -9.91
C ASN A 323 -17.72 20.76 -10.45
N ILE A 324 -19.04 20.99 -10.36
CA ILE A 324 -20.07 19.97 -10.64
C ILE A 324 -19.89 19.28 -12.00
N ASP A 325 -19.45 19.99 -13.04
CA ASP A 325 -19.24 19.37 -14.36
C ASP A 325 -18.03 18.43 -14.39
N GLU A 326 -16.97 18.73 -13.64
CA GLU A 326 -15.87 17.78 -13.40
C GLU A 326 -16.32 16.64 -12.48
N GLY A 327 -17.13 16.94 -11.46
CA GLY A 327 -17.81 15.96 -10.63
C GLY A 327 -18.59 14.93 -11.45
N LYS A 328 -19.49 15.37 -12.34
CA LYS A 328 -20.24 14.48 -13.25
C LYS A 328 -19.32 13.59 -14.09
N LYS A 329 -18.18 14.11 -14.54
CA LYS A 329 -17.21 13.36 -15.33
C LYS A 329 -16.46 12.33 -14.50
N PHE A 330 -16.09 12.64 -13.26
CA PHE A 330 -15.06 11.88 -12.54
C PHE A 330 -15.50 11.25 -11.22
N TRP A 331 -16.67 11.57 -10.66
CA TRP A 331 -17.10 11.02 -9.37
C TRP A 331 -17.09 9.49 -9.34
N HIS A 332 -17.48 8.86 -10.44
CA HIS A 332 -17.48 7.40 -10.60
C HIS A 332 -16.07 6.75 -10.52
N LYS A 333 -15.00 7.55 -10.57
CA LYS A 333 -13.61 7.11 -10.39
C LYS A 333 -13.19 7.00 -8.92
N PHE A 334 -13.99 7.54 -8.00
CA PHE A 334 -13.78 7.50 -6.56
C PHE A 334 -14.74 6.47 -5.98
N GLN A 335 -14.22 5.30 -5.60
CA GLN A 335 -15.05 4.16 -5.21
C GLN A 335 -14.91 3.87 -3.73
N PHE A 336 -16.05 3.86 -3.03
CA PHE A 336 -16.08 3.43 -1.64
C PHE A 336 -15.84 1.93 -1.56
N SER A 337 -15.06 1.50 -0.57
CA SER A 337 -14.83 0.09 -0.30
C SER A 337 -14.77 -0.18 1.20
N ASP A 338 -15.19 -1.38 1.57
CA ASP A 338 -15.25 -1.85 2.95
C ASP A 338 -13.94 -2.49 3.42
N PHE A 339 -12.93 -2.67 2.56
CA PHE A 339 -11.67 -3.33 2.95
C PHE A 339 -10.90 -2.56 4.03
N ILE A 340 -11.11 -1.25 4.08
CA ILE A 340 -10.65 -0.34 5.12
C ILE A 340 -11.85 0.42 5.69
N GLN A 341 -11.77 0.86 6.95
CA GLN A 341 -12.76 1.75 7.56
C GLN A 341 -12.09 2.95 8.20
N ASN A 342 -12.64 4.14 7.94
CA ASN A 342 -12.17 5.39 8.53
C ASN A 342 -13.06 5.75 9.73
N CYS A 343 -12.49 5.66 10.92
CA CYS A 343 -13.17 6.02 12.16
C CYS A 343 -12.53 7.22 12.86
N TRP A 344 -11.49 7.79 12.24
CA TRP A 344 -10.82 9.03 12.65
C TRP A 344 -10.57 9.06 14.19
N HIS A 345 -11.00 10.13 14.87
CA HIS A 345 -10.85 10.28 16.32
C HIS A 345 -11.97 9.67 17.17
N THR A 346 -13.02 9.13 16.54
CA THR A 346 -14.29 8.84 17.22
C THR A 346 -14.49 7.36 17.56
N SER A 347 -13.50 6.51 17.26
CA SER A 347 -13.58 5.05 17.34
C SER A 347 -14.64 4.44 16.42
N CYS A 348 -14.48 3.16 16.08
CA CYS A 348 -15.43 2.45 15.21
C CYS A 348 -16.54 1.72 15.98
N ASN A 349 -16.32 1.41 17.26
CA ASN A 349 -17.26 0.85 18.24
C ASN A 349 -16.51 0.65 19.58
N GLU A 350 -17.22 0.47 20.69
CA GLU A 350 -16.65 0.18 22.01
C GLU A 350 -16.01 -1.22 22.10
N THR A 351 -16.49 -2.20 21.32
CA THR A 351 -15.95 -3.57 21.31
C THR A 351 -15.47 -4.03 19.93
N ASN A 352 -14.25 -4.61 19.89
CA ASN A 352 -13.68 -5.16 18.65
C ASN A 352 -14.50 -6.30 18.05
N THR A 353 -15.17 -7.10 18.89
CA THR A 353 -15.84 -8.32 18.45
C THR A 353 -17.08 -8.00 17.61
N GLU A 354 -17.92 -7.08 18.08
CA GLU A 354 -19.12 -6.66 17.34
C GLU A 354 -18.74 -5.98 16.03
N PHE A 355 -17.76 -5.06 16.06
CA PHE A 355 -17.26 -4.41 14.86
C PHE A 355 -16.76 -5.43 13.82
N LEU A 356 -15.97 -6.42 14.24
CA LEU A 356 -15.49 -7.50 13.37
C LEU A 356 -16.62 -8.39 12.86
N TYR A 357 -17.71 -8.56 13.59
CA TYR A 357 -18.86 -9.34 13.14
C TYR A 357 -19.65 -8.57 12.07
N GLU A 358 -19.92 -7.29 12.30
CA GLU A 358 -20.70 -6.43 11.41
C GLU A 358 -19.95 -6.03 10.13
N ASN A 359 -18.62 -6.02 10.18
CA ASN A 359 -17.75 -5.63 9.06
C ASN A 359 -16.86 -6.81 8.62
N PRO A 360 -17.45 -7.88 8.04
CA PRO A 360 -16.71 -9.08 7.66
C PRO A 360 -15.67 -8.81 6.56
N ASN A 361 -15.90 -7.79 5.73
CA ASN A 361 -15.04 -7.41 4.62
C ASN A 361 -13.96 -6.39 4.99
N THR A 362 -13.91 -5.93 6.25
CA THR A 362 -12.91 -4.96 6.71
C THR A 362 -11.67 -5.66 7.25
N TYR A 363 -10.53 -5.29 6.69
CA TYR A 363 -9.21 -5.81 7.06
C TYR A 363 -8.34 -4.76 7.73
N LEU A 364 -8.58 -3.48 7.45
CA LEU A 364 -7.85 -2.34 7.98
C LEU A 364 -8.78 -1.35 8.67
N ILE A 365 -8.30 -0.70 9.72
CA ILE A 365 -8.98 0.43 10.36
C ILE A 365 -8.00 1.59 10.47
N HIS A 366 -8.46 2.77 10.09
CA HIS A 366 -7.80 4.04 10.35
C HIS A 366 -8.44 4.72 11.57
N GLY A 367 -7.62 5.05 12.58
CA GLY A 367 -8.03 5.81 13.75
C GLY A 367 -7.42 5.37 15.09
N ASN A 368 -7.35 6.32 16.02
CA ASN A 368 -6.47 6.27 17.21
C ASN A 368 -7.01 5.51 18.44
N ARG A 369 -8.21 4.90 18.38
CA ARG A 369 -8.89 4.36 19.57
C ARG A 369 -9.50 2.98 19.37
N ILE A 370 -8.66 1.94 19.36
CA ILE A 370 -9.05 0.74 20.09
C ILE A 370 -8.02 0.60 21.19
N LEU A 371 -8.47 0.82 22.42
CA LEU A 371 -7.69 0.50 23.61
C LEU A 371 -7.13 -0.91 23.45
N GLN A 372 -5.81 -1.05 23.46
CA GLN A 372 -5.11 -2.34 23.44
C GLN A 372 -5.34 -3.16 24.73
N THR A 373 -6.46 -2.96 25.43
CA THR A 373 -6.82 -3.66 26.66
C THR A 373 -7.02 -5.17 26.47
N SER A 374 -7.03 -5.70 25.24
CA SER A 374 -7.31 -7.13 24.96
C SER A 374 -6.19 -7.94 24.29
N LEU A 375 -5.01 -7.37 24.01
CA LEU A 375 -3.86 -8.13 23.49
C LEU A 375 -2.90 -8.66 24.57
N THR A 376 -3.34 -8.68 25.82
CA THR A 376 -2.80 -9.53 26.89
C THR A 376 -3.06 -11.04 26.66
N ILE A 377 -3.15 -11.49 25.41
CA ILE A 377 -3.05 -12.92 25.08
C ILE A 377 -1.60 -13.41 25.23
N SER A 378 -0.61 -12.50 25.04
CA SER A 378 0.80 -12.76 25.34
C SER A 378 1.03 -13.12 26.81
N THR A 379 0.34 -12.44 27.74
CA THR A 379 0.46 -12.81 29.15
C THR A 379 -0.23 -14.14 29.44
N LYS A 380 -1.28 -14.57 28.72
CA LYS A 380 -1.94 -15.85 29.02
C LYS A 380 -1.00 -17.05 28.86
N ARG A 381 -0.08 -17.02 27.89
CA ARG A 381 0.93 -18.10 27.70
C ARG A 381 2.03 -18.06 28.76
N GLU A 382 2.41 -16.87 29.22
CA GLU A 382 3.32 -16.70 30.36
C GLU A 382 2.67 -17.02 31.69
N TRP A 383 1.40 -16.68 31.88
CA TRP A 383 0.59 -17.05 33.04
C TRP A 383 0.36 -18.55 33.09
N ILE A 384 0.12 -19.24 31.97
CA ILE A 384 0.05 -20.72 31.97
C ILE A 384 1.40 -21.33 32.38
N LYS A 385 2.53 -20.78 31.93
CA LYS A 385 3.86 -21.20 32.42
C LYS A 385 4.04 -20.89 33.91
N PHE A 386 3.63 -19.72 34.36
CA PHE A 386 3.75 -19.27 35.75
C PHE A 386 2.86 -20.10 36.70
N TYR A 387 1.60 -20.33 36.33
CA TYR A 387 0.69 -21.23 37.05
C TYR A 387 1.17 -22.68 36.99
N GLY A 388 1.73 -23.14 35.87
CA GLY A 388 2.37 -24.45 35.77
C GLY A 388 3.54 -24.59 36.75
N ILE A 389 4.38 -23.56 36.87
CA ILE A 389 5.48 -23.51 37.84
C ILE A 389 4.95 -23.48 39.27
N ILE A 390 3.93 -22.67 39.59
CA ILE A 390 3.34 -22.60 40.93
C ILE A 390 2.72 -23.94 41.33
N ILE A 391 1.96 -24.57 40.43
CA ILE A 391 1.34 -25.89 40.66
C ILE A 391 2.41 -26.96 40.90
N PHE A 392 3.58 -26.87 40.27
CA PHE A 392 4.68 -27.81 40.49
C PHE A 392 5.47 -27.53 41.77
N ILE A 393 5.68 -26.26 42.12
CA ILE A 393 6.50 -25.83 43.27
C ILE A 393 5.74 -25.97 44.60
N MET A 394 4.43 -25.70 44.63
CA MET A 394 3.61 -25.75 45.84
C MET A 394 3.62 -27.12 46.54
N PRO A 395 3.44 -28.27 45.85
CA PRO A 395 3.53 -29.59 46.47
C PRO A 395 4.92 -29.88 47.06
N ILE A 396 5.99 -29.44 46.39
CA ILE A 396 7.37 -29.64 46.85
C ILE A 396 7.62 -28.84 48.13
N LEU A 397 7.21 -27.58 48.16
CA LEU A 397 7.30 -26.73 49.36
C LEU A 397 6.47 -27.30 50.52
N PHE A 398 5.26 -27.79 50.25
CA PHE A 398 4.42 -28.44 51.25
C PHE A 398 5.08 -29.71 51.80
N LEU A 399 5.66 -30.55 50.94
CA LEU A 399 6.38 -31.75 51.34
C LEU A 399 7.59 -31.40 52.22
N LEU A 400 8.39 -30.39 51.84
CA LEU A 400 9.55 -29.94 52.61
C LEU A 400 9.16 -29.41 54.00
N ILE A 401 8.08 -28.63 54.08
CA ILE A 401 7.53 -28.14 55.36
C ILE A 401 7.09 -29.32 56.24
N THR A 402 6.44 -30.32 55.64
CA THR A 402 5.97 -31.52 56.35
C THR A 402 7.14 -32.35 56.88
N ILE A 403 8.19 -32.55 56.08
CA ILE A 403 9.43 -33.22 56.50
C ILE A 403 10.10 -32.47 57.66
N LYS A 404 10.16 -31.13 57.59
CA LYS A 404 10.75 -30.30 58.65
C LYS A 404 9.95 -30.41 59.96
N ARG A 405 8.61 -30.40 59.88
CA ARG A 405 7.73 -30.62 61.04
C ARG A 405 7.89 -32.02 61.64
N MET A 406 7.99 -33.06 60.81
CA MET A 406 8.24 -34.42 61.30
C MET A 406 9.60 -34.57 61.99
N LYS A 407 10.66 -33.95 61.46
CA LYS A 407 11.98 -33.93 62.12
C LYS A 407 11.91 -33.24 63.49
N TYR A 408 11.23 -32.10 63.57
CA TYR A 408 11.03 -31.38 64.84
C TYR A 408 10.22 -32.21 65.85
N PHE A 409 9.16 -32.90 65.39
CA PHE A 409 8.36 -33.78 66.21
C PHE A 409 9.15 -34.98 66.74
N ARG A 410 9.99 -35.63 65.90
CA ARG A 410 10.90 -36.70 66.33
C ARG A 410 11.92 -36.23 67.37
N LEU A 411 12.50 -35.05 67.19
CA LEU A 411 13.42 -34.45 68.17
C LEU A 411 12.71 -34.19 69.51
N LYS A 412 11.47 -33.69 69.47
CA LYS A 412 10.66 -33.48 70.67
C LYS A 412 10.34 -34.81 71.39
N LEU A 413 9.96 -35.85 70.65
CA LEU A 413 9.74 -37.20 71.17
C LEU A 413 10.99 -37.81 71.81
N LEU A 414 12.16 -37.67 71.19
CA LEU A 414 13.44 -38.13 71.75
C LEU A 414 13.77 -37.38 73.05
N TYR A 415 13.53 -36.07 73.10
CA TYR A 415 13.72 -35.27 74.30
C TYR A 415 12.78 -35.72 75.43
N THR A 416 11.49 -35.92 75.14
CA THR A 416 10.51 -36.40 76.12
C THR A 416 10.83 -37.82 76.61
N ARG A 417 11.27 -38.73 75.72
CA ARG A 417 11.69 -40.08 76.11
C ARG A 417 12.90 -40.06 77.03
N ASN A 418 13.92 -39.27 76.71
CA ASN A 418 15.11 -39.13 77.56
C ASN A 418 14.77 -38.47 78.91
N PHE A 419 13.84 -37.53 78.92
CA PHE A 419 13.33 -36.92 80.15
C PHE A 419 12.60 -37.94 81.04
N LEU A 420 11.71 -38.76 80.46
CA LEU A 420 10.99 -39.81 81.18
C LEU A 420 11.92 -40.91 81.70
N LEU A 421 12.92 -41.33 80.90
CA LEU A 421 13.95 -42.29 81.34
C LEU A 421 14.76 -41.75 82.52
N ARG A 422 15.06 -40.44 82.57
CA ARG A 422 15.73 -39.82 83.73
C ARG A 422 14.85 -39.78 84.99
N ILE A 423 13.53 -39.79 84.84
CA ILE A 423 12.60 -39.87 85.98
C ILE A 423 12.50 -41.31 86.50
N PHE A 424 12.48 -42.31 85.62
CA PHE A 424 12.32 -43.72 86.01
C PHE A 424 13.60 -44.38 86.55
N PHE A 425 14.78 -43.86 86.25
CA PHE A 425 16.08 -44.39 86.71
C PHE A 425 16.76 -43.54 87.80
N LYS A 426 15.97 -42.71 88.49
CA LYS A 426 16.32 -42.04 89.75
C LYS A 426 15.48 -42.62 90.86
#